data_AF-T0PKZ5-F1
#
_entry.id   AF-T0PKZ5-F1
#
_cell.length_a   1.000
_cell.length_b   1.000
_cell.length_c   1.000
_cell.angle_alpha   90.00
_cell.angle_beta   90.00
_cell.angle_gamma   90.00
#
_symmetry.space_group_name_H-M   'P 1'
#
loop_
_entity.id
_entity.type
_entity.pdbx_description
1 polymer ?
#
loop_
_entity_poly.entity_id
_entity_poly.type
_entity_poly.pdbx_seq_one_letter_code
_entity_poly.pdbx_strand_id
1 'polypeptide(L)'
;MPFSELGLDANFTLPPADYGEINKLTRLIGDLAEDGSAFLARTAGFKGTEILEILGKVGIKPGWFEVKSESKSNKFYLVDNGLIYPEYQAEAERRYFTKANLFKSGFTKDSVFILEGKEYKLNENGSLDIPEGVCCLIDNIKIIK
;
A
#
# COMPACT_ATOMS: atom_id res chain seq x y z
N MET A 1 -4.07 -27.70 21.00
CA MET A 1 -5.39 -28.19 20.59
C MET A 1 -5.15 -29.25 19.53
N PRO A 2 -5.38 -30.54 19.82
CA PRO A 2 -5.22 -31.61 18.85
C PRO A 2 -6.19 -31.45 17.67
N PHE A 3 -5.79 -31.89 16.48
CA PHE A 3 -6.54 -31.74 15.22
C PHE A 3 -7.99 -32.27 15.31
N SER A 4 -8.23 -33.26 16.16
CA SER A 4 -9.54 -33.87 16.43
C SER A 4 -10.55 -32.95 17.14
N GLU A 5 -10.08 -31.86 17.77
CA GLU A 5 -10.94 -30.89 18.47
C GLU A 5 -11.37 -29.72 17.57
N LEU A 6 -10.86 -29.65 16.33
CA LEU A 6 -11.17 -28.58 15.37
C LEU A 6 -12.46 -28.83 14.56
N GLY A 7 -13.15 -29.96 14.77
CA GLY A 7 -14.37 -30.30 14.02
C GLY A 7 -14.13 -30.54 12.51
N LEU A 8 -12.87 -30.71 12.10
CA LEU A 8 -12.49 -31.08 10.74
C LEU A 8 -12.64 -32.60 10.62
N ASP A 9 -13.82 -33.05 10.20
CA ASP A 9 -14.00 -34.46 9.86
C ASP A 9 -13.14 -34.84 8.64
N ALA A 10 -12.95 -36.14 8.42
CA ALA A 10 -12.13 -36.64 7.31
C ALA A 10 -12.66 -36.24 5.91
N ASN A 11 -13.86 -35.65 5.84
CA ASN A 11 -14.54 -35.22 4.62
C ASN A 11 -14.72 -33.71 4.55
N PHE A 12 -13.97 -32.93 5.34
CA PHE A 12 -14.08 -31.49 5.34
C PHE A 12 -13.64 -30.94 3.98
N THR A 13 -14.63 -30.60 3.15
CA THR A 13 -14.45 -29.88 1.90
C THR A 13 -15.02 -28.48 2.05
N LEU A 14 -14.25 -27.47 1.67
CA LEU A 14 -14.75 -26.11 1.66
C LEU A 14 -15.82 -25.93 0.56
N PRO A 15 -16.79 -25.03 0.76
CA PRO A 15 -17.63 -24.55 -0.32
C PRO A 15 -16.80 -24.09 -1.53
N PRO A 16 -17.23 -24.34 -2.78
CA PRO A 16 -16.54 -23.86 -3.98
C PRO A 16 -16.26 -22.35 -3.99
N ALA A 17 -17.14 -21.55 -3.38
CA ALA A 17 -16.94 -20.12 -3.23
C ALA A 17 -15.67 -19.80 -2.41
N ASP A 18 -15.46 -20.51 -1.30
CA ASP A 18 -14.31 -20.32 -0.41
C ASP A 18 -12.99 -20.66 -1.11
N TYR A 19 -12.98 -21.71 -1.94
CA TYR A 19 -11.81 -22.01 -2.79
C TYR A 19 -11.49 -20.86 -3.76
N GLY A 20 -12.51 -20.23 -4.35
CA GLY A 20 -12.34 -19.07 -5.22
C GLY A 20 -11.70 -17.89 -4.49
N GLU A 21 -12.15 -17.61 -3.27
CA GLU A 21 -11.58 -16.53 -2.45
C GLU A 21 -10.15 -16.83 -2.01
N ILE A 22 -9.87 -18.05 -1.54
CA ILE A 22 -8.54 -18.49 -1.15
C ILE A 22 -7.56 -18.38 -2.34
N ASN A 23 -7.99 -18.77 -3.54
CA ASN A 23 -7.16 -18.67 -4.73
C ASN A 23 -6.81 -17.23 -5.09
N LYS A 24 -7.78 -16.31 -5.01
CA LYS A 24 -7.53 -14.88 -5.26
C LYS A 24 -6.56 -14.29 -4.24
N LEU A 25 -6.76 -14.60 -2.96
CA LEU A 25 -5.90 -14.16 -1.87
C LEU A 25 -4.47 -14.70 -2.04
N THR A 26 -4.34 -16.00 -2.28
CA THR A 26 -3.05 -16.68 -2.47
C THR A 26 -2.31 -16.10 -3.67
N ARG A 27 -3.02 -15.85 -4.78
CA ARG A 27 -2.44 -15.23 -5.97
C ARG A 27 -1.95 -13.81 -5.68
N LEU A 28 -2.78 -12.95 -5.07
CA LEU A 28 -2.37 -11.57 -4.80
C LEU A 28 -1.16 -11.50 -3.86
N ILE A 29 -1.17 -12.27 -2.78
CA ILE A 29 -0.04 -12.32 -1.83
C ILE A 29 1.20 -12.91 -2.50
N GLY A 30 1.04 -13.97 -3.30
CA GLY A 30 2.13 -14.58 -4.06
C GLY A 30 2.77 -13.61 -5.06
N ASP A 31 1.95 -12.87 -5.81
CA ASP A 31 2.42 -11.84 -6.75
C ASP A 31 3.23 -10.76 -6.01
N LEU A 32 2.77 -10.30 -4.84
CA LEU A 32 3.48 -9.32 -4.02
C LEU A 32 4.76 -9.88 -3.36
N ALA A 33 4.80 -11.18 -3.07
CA ALA A 33 5.97 -11.85 -2.53
C ALA A 33 7.07 -12.02 -3.59
N GLU A 34 6.69 -12.33 -4.83
CA GLU A 34 7.65 -12.55 -5.92
C GLU A 34 8.13 -11.27 -6.58
N ASP A 35 7.23 -10.31 -6.74
CA ASP A 35 7.46 -9.05 -7.46
C ASP A 35 7.43 -7.83 -6.54
N GLY A 36 8.62 -7.39 -6.13
CA GLY A 36 8.82 -6.20 -5.32
C GLY A 36 8.45 -4.87 -6.00
N SER A 37 8.06 -4.86 -7.28
CA SER A 37 7.57 -3.66 -7.98
C SER A 37 6.04 -3.50 -7.92
N ALA A 38 5.32 -4.51 -7.41
CA ALA A 38 3.86 -4.63 -7.44
C ALA A 38 3.24 -4.65 -8.85
N PHE A 39 4.03 -4.84 -9.91
CA PHE A 39 3.55 -4.93 -11.29
C PHE A 39 2.59 -6.09 -11.51
N LEU A 40 2.92 -7.28 -11.00
CA LEU A 40 2.06 -8.47 -11.13
C LEU A 40 0.71 -8.24 -10.43
N ALA A 41 0.73 -7.73 -9.19
CA ALA A 41 -0.49 -7.41 -8.45
C ALA A 41 -1.38 -6.37 -9.19
N ARG A 42 -0.77 -5.34 -9.81
CA ARG A 42 -1.48 -4.29 -10.55
C ARG A 42 -2.04 -4.76 -11.90
N THR A 43 -1.40 -5.74 -12.55
CA THR A 43 -1.77 -6.22 -13.90
C THR A 43 -2.55 -7.53 -13.88
N ALA A 44 -2.69 -8.17 -12.71
CA ALA A 44 -3.44 -9.42 -12.53
C ALA A 44 -4.96 -9.30 -12.72
N GLY A 45 -5.49 -8.09 -12.98
CA GLY A 45 -6.90 -7.84 -13.26
C GLY A 45 -7.76 -7.54 -12.03
N PHE A 46 -7.15 -7.35 -10.87
CA PHE A 46 -7.86 -6.94 -9.66
C PHE A 46 -8.29 -5.48 -9.73
N LYS A 47 -9.49 -5.17 -9.24
CA LYS A 47 -9.91 -3.78 -8.99
C LYS A 47 -9.31 -3.28 -7.68
N GLY A 48 -9.11 -1.97 -7.54
CA GLY A 48 -8.61 -1.38 -6.29
C GLY A 48 -9.47 -1.75 -5.06
N THR A 49 -10.79 -1.69 -5.17
CA THR A 49 -11.70 -2.12 -4.08
C THR A 49 -11.55 -3.60 -3.75
N GLU A 50 -11.33 -4.46 -4.74
CA GLU A 50 -11.11 -5.89 -4.56
C GLU A 50 -9.76 -6.16 -3.87
N ILE A 51 -8.71 -5.40 -4.20
CA ILE A 51 -7.42 -5.46 -3.51
C ILE A 51 -7.60 -5.13 -2.02
N LEU A 52 -8.32 -4.05 -1.70
CA LEU A 52 -8.60 -3.66 -0.32
C LEU A 52 -9.36 -4.74 0.44
N GLU A 53 -10.38 -5.33 -0.18
CA GLU A 53 -11.15 -6.42 0.42
C GLU A 53 -10.28 -7.66 0.68
N ILE A 54 -9.50 -8.10 -0.30
CA ILE A 54 -8.64 -9.29 -0.19
C ILE A 54 -7.57 -9.08 0.88
N LEU A 55 -6.85 -7.96 0.84
CA LEU A 55 -5.80 -7.66 1.82
C LEU A 55 -6.39 -7.42 3.22
N GLY A 56 -7.58 -6.80 3.29
CA GLY A 56 -8.31 -6.62 4.54
C GLY A 56 -8.66 -7.92 5.25
N LYS A 57 -8.95 -9.00 4.50
CA LYS A 57 -9.21 -10.35 5.07
C LYS A 57 -8.03 -10.92 5.85
N VAL A 58 -6.80 -10.50 5.54
CA VAL A 58 -5.58 -10.88 6.27
C VAL A 58 -5.07 -9.77 7.20
N GLY A 59 -5.89 -8.77 7.46
CA GLY A 59 -5.58 -7.69 8.40
C GLY A 59 -4.67 -6.59 7.83
N ILE A 60 -4.36 -6.61 6.54
CA ILE A 60 -3.61 -5.55 5.88
C ILE A 60 -4.57 -4.41 5.55
N LYS A 61 -4.23 -3.20 6.00
CA LYS A 61 -5.01 -1.97 5.81
C LYS A 61 -4.17 -0.96 5.02
N PRO A 62 -4.79 0.10 4.46
CA PRO A 62 -4.04 1.21 3.87
C PRO A 62 -2.93 1.71 4.80
N GLY A 63 -1.77 2.00 4.22
CA GLY A 63 -0.51 2.25 4.91
C GLY A 63 0.61 1.30 4.49
N TRP A 64 1.73 1.37 5.22
CA TRP A 64 2.88 0.50 5.00
C TRP A 64 2.60 -0.93 5.42
N PHE A 65 2.99 -1.89 4.57
CA PHE A 65 2.98 -3.31 4.88
C PHE A 65 4.16 -4.03 4.23
N GLU A 66 4.49 -5.21 4.76
CA GLU A 66 5.56 -6.06 4.25
C GLU A 66 5.03 -7.45 3.91
N VAL A 67 5.47 -7.98 2.77
CA VAL A 67 5.23 -9.37 2.38
C VAL A 67 6.57 -10.10 2.43
N LYS A 68 6.64 -11.14 3.27
CA LYS A 68 7.85 -11.92 3.52
C LYS A 68 7.70 -13.31 2.92
N SER A 69 8.69 -13.75 2.16
CA SER A 69 8.92 -15.13 1.78
C SER A 69 10.25 -15.59 2.36
N GLU A 70 10.59 -16.88 2.23
CA GLU A 70 11.82 -17.44 2.83
C GLU A 70 13.11 -16.70 2.40
N SER A 71 13.12 -16.07 1.23
CA SER A 71 14.30 -15.41 0.66
C SER A 71 14.12 -13.91 0.38
N LYS A 72 12.91 -13.36 0.51
CA LYS A 72 12.61 -11.96 0.13
C LYS A 72 11.72 -11.29 1.18
N SER A 73 11.91 -9.98 1.34
CA SER A 73 11.01 -9.12 2.10
C SER A 73 10.71 -7.90 1.25
N ASN A 74 9.49 -7.84 0.71
CA ASN A 74 9.06 -6.73 -0.12
C ASN A 74 8.18 -5.80 0.71
N LYS A 75 8.54 -4.52 0.73
CA LYS A 75 7.79 -3.48 1.45
C LYS A 75 7.02 -2.60 0.49
N PHE A 76 5.76 -2.38 0.83
CA PHE A 76 4.80 -1.69 0.00
C PHE A 76 3.98 -0.69 0.80
N TYR A 77 3.39 0.26 0.09
CA TYR A 77 2.37 1.16 0.61
C TYR A 77 1.04 0.90 -0.09
N LEU A 78 -0.01 0.60 0.68
CA LEU A 78 -1.38 0.46 0.19
C LEU A 78 -2.12 1.80 0.37
N VAL A 79 -2.63 2.36 -0.72
CA VAL A 79 -3.43 3.60 -0.70
C VAL A 79 -4.91 3.24 -0.51
N ASP A 80 -5.71 4.18 0.02
CA ASP A 80 -7.15 4.01 0.28
C ASP A 80 -7.99 3.66 -0.96
N ASN A 81 -7.45 3.86 -2.17
CA ASN A 81 -8.09 3.47 -3.43
C ASN A 81 -7.68 2.07 -3.92
N GLY A 82 -6.86 1.34 -3.17
CA GLY A 82 -6.38 -0.01 -3.48
C GLY A 82 -5.14 -0.07 -4.37
N LEU A 83 -4.53 1.06 -4.73
CA LEU A 83 -3.23 1.07 -5.38
C LEU A 83 -2.13 0.66 -4.40
N ILE A 84 -1.23 -0.19 -4.86
CA ILE A 84 -0.07 -0.65 -4.08
C ILE A 84 1.18 -0.07 -4.69
N TYR A 85 2.00 0.61 -3.92
CA TYR A 85 3.26 1.21 -4.37
C TYR A 85 4.46 0.53 -3.71
N PRO A 86 5.52 0.21 -4.47
CA PRO A 86 6.74 -0.31 -3.86
C PRO A 86 7.48 0.81 -3.11
N GLU A 87 8.21 0.44 -2.06
CA GLU A 87 8.92 1.41 -1.18
C GLU A 87 9.81 2.38 -1.97
N TYR A 88 10.55 1.89 -2.95
CA TYR A 88 11.44 2.75 -3.75
C TYR A 88 10.69 3.85 -4.51
N GLN A 89 9.45 3.58 -4.96
CA GLN A 89 8.64 4.56 -5.68
C GLN A 89 8.10 5.62 -4.71
N ALA A 90 7.57 5.19 -3.57
CA ALA A 90 7.10 6.10 -2.52
C ALA A 90 8.22 7.01 -1.99
N GLU A 91 9.42 6.46 -1.78
CA GLU A 91 10.59 7.24 -1.37
C GLU A 91 11.10 8.19 -2.47
N ALA A 92 11.01 7.79 -3.75
CA ALA A 92 11.37 8.67 -4.86
C ALA A 92 10.44 9.89 -4.94
N GLU A 93 9.13 9.70 -4.80
CA GLU A 93 8.16 10.80 -4.77
C GLU A 93 8.36 11.69 -3.53
N ARG A 94 8.57 11.12 -2.34
CA ARG A 94 8.93 11.90 -1.14
C ARG A 94 10.16 12.78 -1.38
N ARG A 95 11.23 12.22 -1.95
CA ARG A 95 12.46 12.97 -2.26
C ARG A 95 12.21 14.11 -3.25
N TYR A 96 11.26 13.95 -4.18
CA TYR A 96 10.85 15.03 -5.07
C TYR A 96 10.23 16.18 -4.27
N PHE A 97 9.23 15.92 -3.43
CA PHE A 97 8.57 16.97 -2.63
C PHE A 97 9.51 17.67 -1.64
N THR A 98 10.54 16.98 -1.13
CA THR A 98 11.54 17.58 -0.24
C THR A 98 12.58 18.44 -0.97
N LYS A 99 12.78 18.23 -2.27
CA LYS A 99 13.80 18.97 -3.06
C LYS A 99 13.20 19.98 -4.04
N ALA A 100 11.95 19.80 -4.45
CA ALA A 100 11.29 20.67 -5.40
C ALA A 100 10.93 22.01 -4.77
N ASN A 101 11.12 23.10 -5.53
CA ASN A 101 10.56 24.39 -5.18
C ASN A 101 9.12 24.46 -5.73
N LEU A 102 8.16 24.12 -4.88
CA LEU A 102 6.73 24.05 -5.17
C LEU A 102 6.08 25.45 -5.34
N PHE A 103 6.76 26.54 -4.94
CA PHE A 103 6.29 27.88 -5.31
C PHE A 103 6.26 28.07 -6.83
N LYS A 104 7.17 27.42 -7.57
CA LYS A 104 7.18 27.42 -9.04
C LYS A 104 5.98 26.69 -9.66
N SER A 105 5.29 25.86 -8.87
CA SER A 105 4.08 25.13 -9.24
C SER A 105 2.80 25.84 -8.77
N GLY A 106 2.91 27.07 -8.27
CA GLY A 106 1.78 27.90 -7.86
C GLY A 106 1.23 27.59 -6.46
N PHE A 107 2.02 26.94 -5.60
CA PHE A 107 1.71 26.82 -4.17
C PHE A 107 2.27 28.03 -3.40
N THR A 108 1.77 28.24 -2.18
CA THR A 108 2.19 29.37 -1.32
C THR A 108 2.57 28.86 0.07
N LYS A 109 3.09 29.76 0.93
CA LYS A 109 3.35 29.42 2.34
C LYS A 109 2.09 29.05 3.13
N ASP A 110 0.92 29.47 2.64
CA ASP A 110 -0.37 29.16 3.26
C ASP A 110 -0.91 27.80 2.80
N SER A 111 -0.34 27.23 1.72
CA SER A 111 -0.73 25.91 1.24
C SER A 111 -0.34 24.83 2.26
N VAL A 112 -1.28 23.94 2.56
CA VAL A 112 -1.14 22.84 3.52
C VAL A 112 -1.19 21.51 2.80
N PHE A 113 -0.18 20.68 3.05
CA PHE A 113 -0.06 19.34 2.51
C PHE A 113 -0.31 18.34 3.64
N ILE A 114 -1.33 17.52 3.50
CA ILE A 114 -1.70 16.52 4.50
C ILE A 114 -1.22 15.16 3.99
N LEU A 115 -0.26 14.59 4.70
CA LEU A 115 0.39 13.30 4.43
C LEU A 115 0.19 12.41 5.64
N GLU A 116 -0.43 11.24 5.46
CA GLU A 116 -0.70 10.29 6.56
C GLU A 116 -1.42 10.95 7.77
N GLY A 117 -2.30 11.91 7.49
CA GLY A 117 -3.03 12.67 8.51
C GLY A 117 -2.21 13.76 9.22
N LYS A 118 -0.94 13.96 8.86
CA LYS A 118 -0.08 15.03 9.40
C LYS A 118 0.02 16.18 8.42
N GLU A 119 -0.02 17.40 8.94
CA GLU A 119 0.14 18.62 8.16
C GLU A 119 1.61 18.96 7.94
N TYR A 120 1.93 19.33 6.70
CA TYR A 120 3.22 19.83 6.26
C TYR A 120 3.00 21.14 5.52
N LYS A 121 3.90 22.11 5.75
CA LYS A 121 3.89 23.42 5.10
C LYS A 121 5.20 23.63 4.36
N LEU A 122 5.15 24.50 3.34
CA LEU A 122 6.35 24.85 2.57
C LEU A 122 7.32 25.64 3.44
N ASN A 123 8.59 25.24 3.41
CA ASN A 123 9.68 26.00 3.98
C ASN A 123 10.02 27.22 3.10
N GLU A 124 11.03 28.00 3.47
CA GLU A 124 11.44 29.20 2.75
C GLU A 124 11.90 28.94 1.31
N ASN A 125 12.35 27.72 1.01
CA ASN A 125 12.78 27.30 -0.32
C ASN A 125 11.63 26.77 -1.18
N GLY A 126 10.42 26.70 -0.62
CA GLY A 126 9.25 26.16 -1.28
C GLY A 126 9.20 24.64 -1.32
N SER A 127 9.93 23.94 -0.45
CA SER A 127 9.89 22.47 -0.34
C SER A 127 9.26 21.99 0.96
N LEU A 128 8.97 20.69 1.06
CA LEU A 128 8.42 20.06 2.26
C LEU A 128 9.49 19.28 3.03
N ASP A 129 9.63 19.56 4.33
CA ASP A 129 10.54 18.84 5.21
C ASP A 129 9.90 17.51 5.69
N ILE A 130 9.83 16.54 4.78
CA ILE A 130 9.17 15.24 5.00
C ILE A 130 10.21 14.21 5.48
N PRO A 131 10.07 13.64 6.70
CA PRO A 131 10.96 12.59 7.20
C PRO A 131 10.94 11.32 6.34
N GLU A 132 12.03 10.56 6.36
CA GLU A 132 12.07 9.22 5.75
C GLU A 132 10.99 8.31 6.33
N GLY A 133 10.43 7.44 5.48
CA GLY A 133 9.36 6.51 5.87
C GLY A 133 7.96 7.12 5.90
N VAL A 134 7.79 8.44 5.73
CA VAL A 134 6.47 9.05 5.49
C VAL A 134 6.13 8.92 4.02
N CYS A 135 5.01 8.27 3.71
CA CYS A 135 4.61 8.07 2.32
C CYS A 135 4.05 9.36 1.72
N CYS A 136 4.70 9.84 0.66
CA CYS A 136 4.34 11.06 -0.06
C CYS A 136 4.06 10.76 -1.53
N LEU A 137 3.00 10.00 -1.76
CA LEU A 137 2.47 9.70 -3.10
C LEU A 137 1.44 10.74 -3.49
N ILE A 138 1.40 11.10 -4.77
CA ILE A 138 0.39 12.03 -5.29
C ILE A 138 -1.04 11.51 -5.09
N ASP A 139 -1.23 10.19 -5.11
CA ASP A 139 -2.53 9.54 -4.87
C ASP A 139 -2.94 9.49 -3.39
N ASN A 140 -2.02 9.85 -2.47
CA ASN A 140 -2.22 9.78 -1.02
C ASN A 140 -2.11 11.15 -0.34
N ILE A 141 -1.74 12.20 -1.08
CA ILE A 141 -1.58 13.55 -0.54
C ILE A 141 -2.86 14.35 -0.70
N LYS A 142 -3.31 14.99 0.38
CA LYS A 142 -4.37 16.00 0.31
C LYS A 142 -3.75 17.38 0.37
N ILE A 143 -4.04 18.23 -0.61
CA ILE A 143 -3.47 19.57 -0.69
C ILE A 143 -4.58 20.61 -0.58
N ILE A 144 -4.40 21.54 0.36
CA ILE A 144 -5.23 22.72 0.55
C ILE A 144 -4.37 23.88 0.06
N LYS A 145 -4.79 24.52 -1.03
CA LYS A 145 -4.03 25.61 -1.64
C LYS A 145 -4.21 26.93 -0.91
#